data_AF-A0A972LY82-F1
#
_entry.id   AF-A0A972LY82-F1
#
_cell.length_a   1.000
_cell.length_b   1.000
_cell.length_c   1.000
_cell.angle_alpha   90.00
_cell.angle_beta   90.00
_cell.angle_gamma   90.00
#
_symmetry.space_group_name_H-M   'P 1'
#
loop_
_entity.id
_entity.type
_entity.pdbx_description
1 polymer ?
#
loop_
_entity_poly.entity_id
_entity_poly.type
_entity_poly.pdbx_seq_one_letter_code
_entity_poly.pdbx_strand_id
1 'polypeptide(L)'
;MWTGPAGGGNGQNLEGLTLGPRLPNGDFILLGVVDDGTSDPLSSNTVVSLIATPSTAIPLDPETGDFNQDEDVDGADFLAWQRGSSLATLAGLSDGDGNRNGTVTGADLTIWENQYGTAGSRSTLQTVPEPTALALLLVAAVAFASARRGEK
;
A
#
# COMPACT_ATOMS: atom_id res chain seq x y z
N MET A 1 16.46 -8.93 9.85
CA MET A 1 16.73 -8.43 11.21
C MET A 1 18.23 -8.43 11.43
N TRP A 2 18.79 -7.31 11.87
CA TRP A 2 20.24 -7.11 11.99
C TRP A 2 20.82 -8.08 13.04
N THR A 3 21.86 -8.83 12.66
CA THR A 3 22.61 -9.76 13.53
C THR A 3 24.01 -9.25 13.84
N GLY A 4 24.22 -7.93 13.74
CA GLY A 4 25.50 -7.31 14.05
C GLY A 4 25.64 -6.99 15.54
N PRO A 5 26.87 -6.85 16.05
CA PRO A 5 27.12 -6.64 17.47
C PRO A 5 26.65 -5.26 17.92
N ALA A 6 25.72 -5.21 18.87
CA ALA A 6 25.46 -4.01 19.65
C ALA A 6 26.55 -3.89 20.72
N GLY A 7 27.47 -2.93 20.56
CA GLY A 7 28.41 -2.55 21.64
C GLY A 7 29.69 -3.39 21.79
N GLY A 8 30.09 -4.16 20.78
CA GLY A 8 31.44 -4.78 20.74
C GLY A 8 31.66 -5.96 21.69
N GLY A 9 30.63 -6.46 22.37
CA GLY A 9 30.60 -7.79 22.98
C GLY A 9 30.04 -8.80 21.98
N ASN A 10 30.67 -9.97 21.85
CA ASN A 10 30.08 -11.08 21.11
C ASN A 10 28.80 -11.56 21.83
N GLY A 11 27.73 -11.82 21.09
CA GLY A 11 26.54 -12.57 21.54
C GLY A 11 25.45 -11.80 22.31
N GLN A 12 25.28 -10.50 22.10
CA GLN A 12 24.04 -9.80 22.50
C GLN A 12 23.09 -9.65 21.31
N ASN A 13 22.68 -10.75 20.70
CA ASN A 13 21.72 -10.75 19.60
C ASN A 13 20.39 -11.37 20.02
N LEU A 14 19.34 -10.95 19.31
CA LEU A 14 18.01 -11.53 19.45
C LEU A 14 17.98 -12.88 18.74
N GLU A 15 17.71 -13.95 19.48
CA GLU A 15 17.65 -15.32 18.97
C GLU A 15 16.22 -15.74 18.61
N GLY A 16 15.23 -15.15 19.29
CA GLY A 16 13.83 -15.44 19.08
C GLY A 16 12.97 -14.22 19.32
N LEU A 17 11.92 -14.08 18.51
CA LEU A 17 10.90 -13.05 18.69
C LEU A 17 9.53 -13.68 18.47
N THR A 18 8.63 -13.47 19.41
CA THR A 18 7.23 -13.92 19.28
C THR A 18 6.29 -12.79 19.62
N LEU A 19 5.23 -12.67 18.81
CA LEU A 19 4.13 -11.77 19.08
C LEU A 19 3.30 -12.35 20.23
N GLY A 20 3.22 -11.59 21.31
CA GLY A 20 2.38 -11.88 22.46
C GLY A 20 0.94 -11.35 22.29
N PRO A 21 0.12 -11.47 23.34
CA PRO A 21 -1.26 -11.02 23.29
C PRO A 21 -1.36 -9.50 23.10
N ARG A 22 -2.46 -9.08 22.48
CA ARG A 22 -2.83 -7.66 22.38
C ARG A 22 -3.36 -7.16 23.72
N LEU A 23 -2.86 -6.02 24.16
CA LEU A 23 -3.30 -5.31 25.34
C LEU A 23 -4.61 -4.54 25.08
N PRO A 24 -5.40 -4.21 26.12
CA PRO A 24 -6.64 -3.45 25.97
C PRO A 24 -6.47 -2.08 25.32
N ASN A 25 -5.27 -1.47 25.45
CA ASN A 25 -4.94 -0.19 24.83
C ASN A 25 -4.55 -0.31 23.34
N GLY A 26 -4.59 -1.53 22.78
CA GLY A 26 -4.31 -1.80 21.37
C GLY A 26 -2.87 -2.22 21.08
N ASP A 27 -1.96 -2.09 22.05
CA ASP A 27 -0.56 -2.48 21.92
C ASP A 27 -0.37 -3.99 21.89
N PHE A 28 0.76 -4.46 21.40
CA PHE A 28 1.16 -5.86 21.48
C PHE A 28 2.29 -6.03 22.49
N ILE A 29 2.22 -7.08 23.29
CA ILE A 29 3.41 -7.57 24.00
C ILE A 29 4.30 -8.27 22.97
N LEU A 30 5.58 -7.94 22.92
CA LEU A 30 6.60 -8.71 22.20
C LEU A 30 7.49 -9.42 23.21
N LEU A 31 7.63 -10.73 23.05
CA LEU A 31 8.57 -11.52 23.83
C LEU A 31 9.81 -11.81 22.99
N GLY A 32 10.96 -11.37 23.50
CA GLY A 32 12.26 -11.60 22.89
C GLY A 32 13.09 -12.57 23.72
N VAL A 33 13.83 -13.44 23.04
CA VAL A 33 14.89 -14.27 23.64
C VAL A 33 16.22 -13.67 23.19
N VAL A 34 17.03 -13.23 24.15
CA VAL A 34 18.32 -12.59 23.91
C VAL A 34 19.43 -13.49 24.45
N ASP A 35 20.45 -13.73 23.63
CA ASP A 35 21.67 -14.42 24.05
C ASP A 35 22.41 -13.57 25.11
N ASP A 36 22.97 -14.21 26.14
CA ASP A 36 23.71 -13.52 27.19
C ASP A 36 25.18 -13.23 26.82
N GLY A 37 25.61 -13.71 25.66
CA GLY A 37 26.89 -13.41 25.04
C GLY A 37 28.06 -14.22 25.58
N THR A 38 27.76 -15.30 26.29
CA THR A 38 28.79 -16.25 26.71
C THR A 38 29.02 -17.30 25.63
N SER A 39 30.28 -17.46 25.21
CA SER A 39 30.68 -18.54 24.29
C SER A 39 30.78 -19.86 25.07
N ASP A 40 29.63 -20.37 25.50
CA ASP A 40 29.54 -21.58 26.30
C ASP A 40 28.63 -22.63 25.60
N PRO A 41 28.67 -23.91 26.03
CA PRO A 41 27.93 -24.98 25.37
C PRO A 41 26.44 -25.03 25.77
N LEU A 42 25.99 -24.18 26.69
CA LEU A 42 24.62 -24.11 27.20
C LEU A 42 24.21 -22.64 27.29
N SER A 43 23.91 -22.01 26.15
CA SER A 43 23.46 -20.62 26.08
C SER A 43 22.37 -20.33 27.11
N SER A 44 22.67 -19.47 28.08
CA SER A 44 21.73 -19.05 29.10
C SER A 44 20.97 -17.82 28.62
N ASN A 45 19.83 -18.03 27.98
CA ASN A 45 19.13 -16.94 27.32
C ASN A 45 18.30 -16.11 28.32
N THR A 46 18.23 -14.80 28.08
CA THR A 46 17.35 -13.89 28.83
C THR A 46 16.05 -13.68 28.06
N VAL A 47 14.90 -13.78 28.75
CA VAL A 47 13.59 -13.38 28.20
C VAL A 47 13.34 -11.91 28.50
N VAL A 48 13.13 -11.12 27.46
CA VAL A 48 12.76 -9.71 27.56
C VAL A 48 11.33 -9.49 27.05
N SER A 49 10.63 -8.53 27.64
CA SER A 49 9.32 -8.08 27.16
C SER A 49 9.43 -6.65 26.64
N LEU A 50 8.90 -6.43 25.44
CA LEU A 50 8.76 -5.12 24.82
C LEU A 50 7.28 -4.82 24.60
N ILE A 51 6.91 -3.54 24.56
CA ILE A 51 5.60 -3.10 24.10
C ILE A 51 5.77 -2.62 22.67
N ALA A 52 5.12 -3.30 21.73
CA ALA A 52 5.00 -2.83 20.36
C ALA A 52 3.69 -2.06 20.23
N THR A 53 3.79 -0.75 20.21
CA THR A 53 2.70 0.14 19.83
C THR A 53 2.52 0.05 18.31
N PRO A 54 1.33 -0.33 17.79
CA PRO A 54 1.05 -0.26 16.38
C PRO A 54 1.43 1.13 15.86
N SER A 55 2.21 1.17 14.78
CA SER A 55 2.52 2.43 14.13
C SER A 55 1.22 2.99 13.55
N THR A 56 0.64 3.98 14.21
CA THR A 56 -0.38 4.85 13.62
C THR A 56 0.25 5.91 12.71
N ALA A 57 1.58 5.87 12.50
CA ALA A 57 2.25 6.73 11.54
C ALA A 57 1.77 6.33 10.14
N ILE A 58 0.78 7.11 9.69
CA ILE A 58 0.22 7.23 8.35
C ILE A 58 1.28 6.88 7.32
N PRO A 59 1.20 5.72 6.65
CA PRO A 59 1.84 5.58 5.35
C PRO A 59 1.35 6.78 4.52
N LEU A 60 2.26 7.54 3.93
CA LEU A 60 2.01 8.67 3.03
C LEU A 60 1.17 8.31 1.78
N ASP A 61 0.48 7.17 1.78
CA ASP A 61 -0.52 6.85 0.80
C ASP A 61 -1.79 7.66 1.12
N PRO A 62 -2.33 8.40 0.16
CA PRO A 62 -3.59 9.10 0.36
C PRO A 62 -4.66 8.11 0.79
N GLU A 63 -5.48 8.52 1.76
CA GLU A 63 -6.70 7.79 2.13
C GLU A 63 -7.52 7.54 0.86
N THR A 64 -7.95 6.30 0.67
CA THR A 64 -8.66 5.90 -0.55
C THR A 64 -9.87 5.05 -0.21
N GLY A 65 -10.98 5.32 -0.88
CA GLY A 65 -12.19 4.50 -0.89
C GLY A 65 -12.15 3.40 -1.93
N ASP A 66 -11.16 3.41 -2.84
CA ASP A 66 -10.87 2.36 -3.81
C ASP A 66 -10.13 1.22 -3.08
N PHE A 67 -10.90 0.25 -2.58
CA PHE A 67 -10.43 -0.87 -1.78
C PHE A 67 -10.01 -2.05 -2.64
N ASN A 68 -10.64 -2.24 -3.80
CA ASN A 68 -10.34 -3.34 -4.73
C ASN A 68 -9.22 -2.98 -5.74
N GLN A 69 -8.79 -1.71 -5.78
CA GLN A 69 -7.74 -1.14 -6.63
C GLN A 69 -8.07 -1.18 -8.14
N ASP A 70 -9.33 -0.98 -8.50
CA ASP A 70 -9.77 -0.91 -9.90
C ASP A 70 -9.88 0.51 -10.47
N GLU A 71 -9.40 1.51 -9.72
CA GLU A 71 -9.34 2.92 -10.08
C GLU A 71 -10.70 3.66 -10.05
N ASP A 72 -11.77 3.04 -9.57
CA ASP A 72 -13.01 3.72 -9.20
C ASP A 72 -13.42 3.45 -7.74
N VAL A 73 -14.34 4.28 -7.24
CA VAL A 73 -14.87 4.14 -5.89
C VAL A 73 -16.37 3.87 -6.00
N ASP A 74 -16.75 2.61 -5.86
CA ASP A 74 -18.08 2.14 -6.22
C ASP A 74 -18.66 1.13 -5.21
N GLY A 75 -19.69 0.39 -5.63
CA GLY A 75 -20.34 -0.61 -4.79
C GLY A 75 -19.48 -1.85 -4.50
N ALA A 76 -18.52 -2.18 -5.35
CA ALA A 76 -17.59 -3.28 -5.13
C ALA A 76 -16.66 -2.97 -3.93
N ASP A 77 -16.23 -1.72 -3.79
CA ASP A 77 -15.49 -1.25 -2.63
C ASP A 77 -16.34 -1.30 -1.37
N PHE A 78 -17.58 -0.82 -1.43
CA PHE A 78 -18.48 -0.91 -0.28
C PHE A 78 -18.63 -2.36 0.22
N LEU A 79 -18.70 -3.32 -0.70
CA LEU A 79 -18.73 -4.74 -0.35
C LEU A 79 -17.41 -5.25 0.24
N ALA A 80 -16.26 -4.70 -0.15
CA ALA A 80 -14.97 -4.98 0.48
C ALA A 80 -14.98 -4.52 1.94
N TRP A 81 -15.34 -3.27 2.20
CA TRP A 81 -15.51 -2.73 3.57
C TRP A 81 -16.52 -3.53 4.38
N GLN A 82 -17.68 -3.85 3.82
CA GLN A 82 -18.72 -4.58 4.55
C GLN A 82 -18.22 -5.97 4.98
N ARG A 83 -17.44 -6.67 4.14
CA ARG A 83 -16.84 -7.97 4.50
C ARG A 83 -15.73 -7.83 5.54
N GLY A 84 -14.87 -6.82 5.40
CA GLY A 84 -13.76 -6.61 6.33
C GLY A 84 -14.16 -5.93 7.63
N SER A 85 -15.36 -5.37 7.76
CA SER A 85 -15.88 -4.77 9.01
C SER A 85 -15.88 -5.70 10.23
N SER A 86 -15.75 -7.01 9.99
CA SER A 86 -15.60 -8.04 11.03
C SER A 86 -14.16 -8.25 11.51
N LEU A 87 -13.17 -7.68 10.83
CA LEU A 87 -11.75 -7.76 11.17
C LEU A 87 -11.39 -6.68 12.19
N ALA A 88 -11.11 -7.12 13.41
CA ALA A 88 -10.72 -6.21 14.49
C ALA A 88 -9.26 -5.75 14.40
N THR A 89 -8.39 -6.46 13.66
CA THR A 89 -6.96 -6.18 13.49
C THR A 89 -6.40 -6.85 12.24
N LEU A 90 -5.27 -6.36 11.73
CA LEU A 90 -4.54 -6.91 10.57
C LEU A 90 -5.33 -6.80 9.25
N ALA A 91 -6.28 -5.87 9.18
CA ALA A 91 -6.94 -5.54 7.92
C ALA A 91 -5.95 -4.83 6.98
N GLY A 92 -6.03 -5.15 5.70
CA GLY A 92 -5.38 -4.39 4.64
C GLY A 92 -6.39 -3.57 3.85
N LEU A 93 -5.88 -2.82 2.86
CA LEU A 93 -6.73 -2.00 1.99
C LEU A 93 -7.85 -2.82 1.30
N SER A 94 -7.56 -4.05 0.86
CA SER A 94 -8.53 -4.95 0.24
C SER A 94 -9.65 -5.43 1.17
N ASP A 95 -9.47 -5.24 2.47
CA ASP A 95 -10.48 -5.50 3.49
C ASP A 95 -11.31 -4.25 3.80
N GLY A 96 -10.99 -3.10 3.20
CA GLY A 96 -11.66 -1.83 3.47
C GLY A 96 -11.00 -0.95 4.53
N ASP A 97 -9.71 -1.13 4.79
CA ASP A 97 -8.90 -0.24 5.62
C ASP A 97 -8.34 0.93 4.78
N GLY A 98 -9.19 1.92 4.55
CA GLY A 98 -8.91 3.07 3.67
C GLY A 98 -7.89 4.06 4.23
N ASN A 99 -7.75 4.12 5.55
CA ASN A 99 -6.72 4.94 6.22
C ASN A 99 -5.45 4.15 6.60
N ARG A 100 -5.41 2.84 6.29
CA ARG A 100 -4.26 1.95 6.48
C ARG A 100 -3.81 1.83 7.94
N ASN A 101 -4.75 1.86 8.88
CA ASN A 101 -4.46 1.77 10.32
C ASN A 101 -4.51 0.32 10.87
N GLY A 102 -4.78 -0.66 10.01
CA GLY A 102 -4.88 -2.08 10.33
C GLY A 102 -6.24 -2.52 10.86
N THR A 103 -7.27 -1.68 10.79
CA THR A 103 -8.64 -1.95 11.26
C THR A 103 -9.67 -1.42 10.27
N VAL A 104 -10.83 -2.09 10.16
CA VAL A 104 -11.93 -1.65 9.31
C VAL A 104 -13.04 -1.08 10.18
N THR A 105 -13.27 0.23 10.09
CA THR A 105 -14.15 0.96 10.99
C THR A 105 -15.09 1.90 10.23
N GLY A 106 -15.90 2.68 10.97
CA GLY A 106 -16.70 3.75 10.38
C GLY A 106 -15.87 4.91 9.80
N ALA A 107 -14.62 5.08 10.23
CA ALA A 107 -13.72 6.07 9.64
C ALA A 107 -13.42 5.72 8.17
N ASP A 108 -13.23 4.43 7.88
CA ASP A 108 -12.97 3.93 6.53
C ASP A 108 -14.20 4.04 5.64
N LEU A 109 -15.39 3.80 6.20
CA LEU A 109 -16.65 4.06 5.50
C LEU A 109 -16.79 5.54 5.14
N THR A 110 -16.41 6.45 6.03
CA THR A 110 -16.46 7.90 5.77
C THR A 110 -15.54 8.28 4.61
N ILE A 111 -14.38 7.63 4.48
CA ILE A 111 -13.47 7.82 3.34
C ILE A 111 -14.16 7.39 2.04
N TRP A 112 -14.76 6.20 2.02
CA TRP A 112 -15.53 5.70 0.87
C TRP A 112 -16.69 6.64 0.50
N GLU A 113 -17.50 7.08 1.48
CA GLU A 113 -18.64 7.98 1.25
C GLU A 113 -18.20 9.32 0.62
N ASN A 114 -17.06 9.85 1.05
CA ASN A 114 -16.52 11.11 0.53
C ASN A 114 -15.94 10.97 -0.89
N GLN A 115 -15.56 9.76 -1.31
CA GLN A 115 -14.92 9.49 -2.60
C GLN A 115 -15.84 8.74 -3.58
N TYR A 116 -17.02 8.31 -3.15
CA TYR A 116 -17.95 7.55 -3.96
C TYR A 116 -18.29 8.27 -5.28
N GLY A 117 -18.19 7.52 -6.39
CA GLY A 117 -18.42 8.05 -7.73
C GLY A 117 -17.27 8.92 -8.26
N THR A 118 -16.16 9.07 -7.53
CA THR A 118 -14.91 9.56 -8.10
C THR A 118 -14.23 8.41 -8.82
N ALA A 119 -14.27 8.43 -10.16
CA ALA A 119 -13.30 7.67 -10.93
C ALA A 119 -11.95 8.38 -10.75
N GLY A 120 -10.90 7.62 -10.43
CA GLY A 120 -9.53 8.09 -10.38
C GLY A 120 -9.26 8.93 -11.63
N SER A 121 -9.30 10.25 -11.48
CA SER A 121 -9.23 11.18 -12.62
C SER A 121 -7.79 11.26 -13.11
N ARG A 122 -7.29 10.18 -13.71
CA ARG A 122 -6.26 10.28 -14.73
C ARG A 122 -6.93 10.59 -16.06
N SER A 123 -7.46 11.82 -16.16
CA SER A 123 -7.46 12.50 -17.45
C SER A 123 -6.01 12.80 -17.80
N THR A 124 -5.28 11.81 -18.33
CA THR A 124 -4.09 12.13 -19.10
C THR A 124 -4.58 12.88 -20.32
N LEU A 125 -4.46 14.20 -20.31
CA LEU A 125 -4.39 14.99 -21.54
C LEU A 125 -3.18 14.45 -22.30
N GLN A 126 -3.37 13.36 -23.03
CA GLN A 126 -2.37 12.86 -23.95
C GLN A 126 -2.27 13.95 -25.01
N THR A 127 -1.21 14.76 -24.92
CA THR A 127 -0.85 15.69 -25.97
C THR A 127 -0.65 14.84 -27.21
N VAL A 128 -1.67 14.79 -28.07
CA VAL A 128 -1.57 14.16 -29.37
C VAL A 128 -0.45 14.92 -30.08
N PRO A 129 0.69 14.28 -30.38
CA PRO A 129 1.76 14.98 -31.04
C PRO A 129 1.21 15.51 -32.36
N GLU A 130 1.37 16.80 -32.60
CA GLU A 130 1.06 17.44 -33.88
C GLU A 130 2.22 17.30 -34.89
N PRO A 131 2.60 16.07 -35.34
CA PRO A 131 3.21 15.97 -36.66
C PRO A 131 2.39 15.13 -37.66
N THR A 132 1.40 14.34 -37.23
CA THR A 132 0.63 13.46 -38.14
C THR A 132 -0.45 14.20 -38.94
N ALA A 133 -1.06 15.25 -38.41
CA ALA A 133 -2.08 16.04 -39.12
C ALA A 133 -1.51 16.75 -40.35
N LEU A 134 -0.32 17.35 -40.23
CA LEU A 134 0.40 17.97 -41.35
C LEU A 134 0.82 16.93 -42.39
N ALA A 135 1.29 15.76 -41.96
CA ALA A 135 1.66 14.68 -42.86
C ALA A 135 0.46 14.18 -43.70
N LEU A 136 -0.70 13.97 -43.06
CA LEU A 136 -1.92 13.55 -43.76
C LEU A 136 -2.44 14.62 -44.72
N LEU A 137 -2.36 15.90 -44.35
CA LEU A 137 -2.73 17.02 -45.22
C LEU A 137 -1.83 17.07 -46.47
N LEU A 138 -0.52 16.89 -46.30
CA LEU A 138 0.44 16.87 -47.41
C LEU A 138 0.21 15.67 -48.33
N VAL A 139 -0.04 14.48 -47.78
CA VAL A 139 -0.37 13.28 -48.57
C VAL A 139 -1.66 13.50 -49.36
N ALA A 140 -2.70 14.05 -48.74
CA ALA A 140 -3.95 14.36 -49.42
C ALA A 140 -3.76 15.40 -50.54
N ALA A 141 -2.95 16.45 -50.32
CA ALA A 141 -2.64 17.45 -51.33
C ALA A 141 -1.89 16.86 -52.54
N VAL A 142 -0.93 15.96 -52.30
CA VAL A 142 -0.18 15.27 -53.37
C VAL A 142 -1.09 14.30 -54.14
N ALA A 143 -1.93 13.53 -53.45
CA ALA A 143 -2.88 12.62 -54.08
C ALA A 143 -3.88 13.39 -54.98
N PHE A 144 -4.37 14.54 -54.51
CA PHE A 144 -5.29 15.37 -55.29
C PHE A 144 -4.61 16.04 -56.50
N ALA A 145 -3.37 16.51 -56.34
CA ALA A 145 -2.60 17.10 -57.43
C ALA A 145 -2.21 16.07 -58.52
N SER A 146 -1.95 14.82 -58.13
CA SER A 146 -1.63 13.73 -59.06
C SER A 146 -2.88 13.22 -59.79
N ALA A 147 -4.03 13.10 -59.12
CA ALA A 147 -5.31 12.76 -59.76
C ALA A 147 -5.69 13.77 -60.85
N ARG A 148 -5.53 15.08 -60.59
CA ARG A 148 -5.81 16.15 -61.57
C ARG A 148 -4.89 16.18 -62.80
N ARG A 149 -3.72 15.53 -62.74
CA ARG A 149 -2.77 15.46 -63.86
C ARG A 149 -3.05 14.31 -64.81
N GLY A 150 -3.83 13.30 -64.40
CA GLY A 150 -4.22 12.16 -65.23
C GLY A 150 -5.47 12.38 -66.10
N GLU A 151 -6.14 13.53 -65.96
CA GLU A 151 -7.38 13.87 -66.68
C GLU A 151 -7.15 14.75 -67.94
N LYS A 152 -5.94 14.71 -68.53
CA LYS A 152 -5.61 15.33 -69.82
C LYS A 152 -5.15 14.27 -70.80
#